data_AF-A0A4D4M927-F1
#
_entry.id   AF-A0A4D4M927-F1
#
_cell.length_a   1.000
_cell.length_b   1.000
_cell.length_c   1.000
_cell.angle_alpha   90.00
_cell.angle_beta   90.00
_cell.angle_gamma   90.00
#
_symmetry.space_group_name_H-M   'P 1'
#
loop_
_entity.id
_entity.type
_entity.pdbx_description
1 polymer ?
#
loop_
_entity_poly.entity_id
_entity_poly.type
_entity_poly.pdbx_seq_one_letter_code
_entity_poly.pdbx_strand_id
1 'polypeptide(L)' 'MELRAKDRQTVQEFEATVASFEEVVEFRRMYGRPDYFIRVAVADAAAFEAFLMDKLKGLPVDLRLESHLTMKEIKPRP' A
#
# COMPACT_ATOMS: atom_id res chain seq x y z
N MET A 1 -3.21 4.94 -2.29
CA MET A 1 -2.41 4.69 -3.50
C MET A 1 -3.32 4.78 -4.71
N GLU A 2 -2.89 5.45 -5.78
CA GLU A 2 -3.58 5.47 -7.07
C GLU A 2 -2.72 4.71 -8.10
N LEU A 3 -3.29 3.68 -8.73
CA LEU A 3 -2.64 2.92 -9.80
C LEU A 3 -3.04 3.51 -11.14
N ARG A 4 -2.08 3.95 -11.96
CA ARG A 4 -2.40 4.53 -13.28
C ARG A 4 -2.75 3.49 -14.33
N ALA A 5 -2.21 2.29 -14.23
CA ALA A 5 -2.53 1.18 -15.12
C ALA A 5 -4.02 0.82 -15.01
N LYS A 6 -4.64 0.56 -16.16
CA LYS A 6 -6.08 0.23 -16.25
C LYS A 6 -6.36 -1.12 -16.88
N ASP A 7 -5.36 -1.78 -17.45
CA ASP A 7 -5.54 -3.13 -17.98
C ASP A 7 -5.68 -4.12 -16.82
N ARG A 8 -6.47 -5.17 -17.06
CA ARG A 8 -6.87 -6.12 -16.02
C ARG A 8 -5.68 -6.92 -15.48
N GLN A 9 -4.72 -7.26 -16.33
CA GLN A 9 -3.60 -8.13 -15.95
C GLN A 9 -2.67 -7.39 -14.99
N THR A 10 -2.24 -6.18 -15.35
CA THR A 10 -1.38 -5.35 -14.50
C THR A 10 -2.04 -5.07 -13.15
N VAL A 11 -3.36 -4.80 -13.13
CA VAL A 11 -4.11 -4.60 -11.88
C VAL A 11 -4.07 -5.84 -11.00
N GLN A 12 -4.30 -7.03 -11.56
CA GLN A 12 -4.30 -8.28 -10.80
C GLN A 12 -2.92 -8.67 -10.28
N GLU A 13 -1.88 -8.50 -11.11
CA GLU A 13 -0.48 -8.75 -10.71
C GLU A 13 -0.04 -7.80 -9.61
N PHE A 14 -0.40 -6.52 -9.71
CA PHE A 14 -0.16 -5.53 -8.67
C PHE A 14 -0.89 -5.89 -7.37
N GLU A 15 -2.19 -6.21 -7.45
CA GLU A 15 -2.99 -6.59 -6.28
C GLU A 15 -2.41 -7.82 -5.58
N ALA A 16 -2.04 -8.85 -6.34
CA ALA A 16 -1.42 -10.08 -5.81
C ALA A 16 -0.05 -9.80 -5.19
N THR A 17 0.78 -8.99 -5.83
CA THR A 17 2.13 -8.66 -5.35
C THR A 17 2.06 -7.89 -4.03
N VAL A 18 1.25 -6.83 -3.96
CA VAL A 18 1.13 -6.03 -2.74
C VAL A 18 0.49 -6.84 -1.60
N ALA A 19 -0.49 -7.69 -1.89
CA ALA A 19 -1.09 -8.58 -0.90
C ALA A 19 -0.13 -9.65 -0.37
N SER A 20 0.96 -9.95 -1.08
CA SER A 20 1.97 -10.94 -0.66
C SER A 20 2.98 -10.39 0.36
N PHE A 21 3.05 -9.07 0.54
CA PHE A 21 4.00 -8.46 1.45
C PHE A 21 3.56 -8.66 2.90
N GLU A 22 4.43 -9.24 3.72
CA GLU A 22 4.17 -9.52 5.14
C GLU A 22 3.85 -8.25 5.95
N GLU A 23 4.41 -7.11 5.56
CA GLU A 23 4.12 -5.84 6.21
C GLU A 23 2.67 -5.38 5.96
N VAL A 24 2.02 -5.81 4.89
CA VAL A 24 0.66 -5.38 4.50
C VAL A 24 -0.38 -6.16 5.30
N VAL A 25 -0.83 -5.57 6.39
CA VAL A 25 -1.84 -6.16 7.29
C VAL A 25 -3.27 -5.84 6.88
N GLU A 26 -3.46 -4.88 5.97
CA GLU A 26 -4.75 -4.64 5.33
C GLU A 26 -4.55 -4.05 3.95
N PHE A 27 -5.31 -4.53 2.98
CA PHE A 27 -5.34 -4.00 1.63
C PHE A 27 -6.76 -3.94 1.11
N ARG A 28 -7.19 -2.76 0.67
CA ARG A 28 -8.55 -2.50 0.18
C ARG A 28 -8.49 -1.73 -1.12
N ARG A 29 -9.34 -2.14 -2.07
CA ARG A 29 -9.68 -1.34 -3.23
C ARG A 29 -10.84 -0.42 -2.90
N MET A 30 -10.74 0.83 -3.30
CA MET A 30 -11.70 1.89 -3.01
C MET A 30 -12.41 2.32 -4.29
N TYR A 31 -13.64 2.81 -4.13
CA TYR A 31 -14.29 3.60 -5.17
C TYR A 31 -13.81 5.04 -5.08
N GLY A 32 -13.39 5.62 -6.21
CA GLY A 32 -12.81 6.97 -6.24
C GLY A 32 -11.34 6.97 -5.86
N ARG A 33 -10.79 8.17 -5.60
CA ARG A 33 -9.37 8.37 -5.29
C ARG A 33 -9.16 8.61 -3.79
N PRO A 34 -8.10 8.03 -3.20
CA PRO A 34 -7.20 7.07 -3.80
C PRO A 34 -7.87 5.71 -4.05
N ASP A 35 -7.54 5.07 -5.17
CA ASP A 35 -8.16 3.83 -5.65
C ASP A 35 -7.82 2.62 -4.75
N TYR A 36 -6.78 2.73 -3.94
CA TYR A 36 -6.37 1.73 -2.97
C TYR A 36 -5.99 2.33 -1.63
N PHE A 37 -6.32 1.60 -0.56
CA PHE A 37 -5.85 1.84 0.79
C PHE A 37 -5.08 0.61 1.27
N ILE A 38 -3.86 0.82 1.77
CA ILE A 38 -3.10 -0.20 2.47
C ILE A 38 -2.81 0.25 3.89
N ARG A 39 -2.74 -0.72 4.80
CA ARG A 39 -2.13 -0.51 6.11
C ARG A 39 -0.97 -1.46 6.27
N VAL A 40 0.13 -0.90 6.77
CA VAL A 40 1.34 -1.65 7.02
C VAL A 40 1.69 -1.68 8.49
N ALA A 41 2.19 -2.82 8.95
CA ALA A 41 2.76 -2.99 10.27
C ALA A 41 4.28 -3.15 10.11
N VAL A 42 5.03 -2.19 10.66
CA VAL A 42 6.48 -2.14 10.61
C VAL A 42 7.01 -1.73 11.98
N ALA A 43 8.25 -2.10 12.29
CA ALA A 43 8.84 -1.87 13.60
C ALA A 43 9.05 -0.38 13.92
N ASP A 44 9.45 0.41 12.92
CA ASP A 44 9.81 1.82 13.08
C ASP A 44 9.77 2.59 11.74
N ALA A 45 10.13 3.87 11.78
CA ALA A 45 10.12 4.75 10.62
C ALA A 45 11.15 4.37 9.54
N ALA A 46 12.30 3.80 9.91
CA ALA A 46 13.30 3.36 8.94
C ALA A 46 12.83 2.09 8.21
N ALA A 47 12.18 1.17 8.94
CA ALA A 47 11.51 0.02 8.33
C ALA A 47 10.37 0.44 7.39
N PHE A 48 9.60 1.48 7.75
CA PHE A 48 8.60 2.07 6.86
C PHE A 48 9.21 2.66 5.58
N GLU A 49 10.30 3.40 5.70
CA GLU A 49 11.00 3.99 4.56
C GLU A 49 11.54 2.90 3.61
N ALA A 50 12.19 1.86 4.15
CA ALA A 50 12.67 0.73 3.35
C ALA A 50 11.52 0.02 2.63
N PHE A 51 10.40 -0.25 3.30
CA PHE A 51 9.21 -0.81 2.65
C PHE A 51 8.69 0.08 1.51
N LEU A 52 8.66 1.39 1.72
CA LEU A 52 8.19 2.34 0.72
C LEU A 52 9.13 2.40 -0.50
N MET A 53 10.44 2.46 -0.29
CA MET A 53 11.43 2.62 -1.36
C MET A 53 11.70 1.31 -2.08
N ASP A 54 11.91 0.22 -1.35
CA ASP A 54 12.39 -1.03 -1.92
C ASP A 54 11.25 -1.88 -2.46
N LYS A 55 10.08 -1.88 -1.79
CA LYS A 55 8.93 -2.67 -2.22
C LYS A 55 7.99 -1.86 -3.09
N LEU A 56 7.36 -0.81 -2.54
CA LEU A 56 6.30 -0.10 -3.25
C LEU A 56 6.79 0.68 -4.48
N LYS A 57 7.89 1.43 -4.36
CA LYS A 57 8.48 2.15 -5.50
C LYS A 57 9.25 1.24 -6.45
N GLY A 58 9.63 0.04 -6.01
CA GLY A 58 10.27 -0.98 -6.84
C GLY A 58 9.30 -1.72 -7.77
N LEU A 59 7.98 -1.55 -7.61
CA LEU A 59 6.98 -2.17 -8.47
C LEU A 59 7.06 -1.59 -9.90
N PRO A 60 6.94 -2.42 -10.94
CA PRO A 60 7.00 -1.98 -12.34
C PRO A 60 5.68 -1.31 -12.81
N VAL A 61 5.06 -0.51 -11.95
CA VAL A 61 3.79 0.18 -12.21
C VAL A 61 3.85 1.65 -11.78
N ASP A 62 3.18 2.52 -12.52
CA ASP A 62 3.06 3.93 -12.14
C ASP A 62 2.03 4.08 -11.00
N LEU A 63 2.58 4.34 -9.81
CA LEU A 63 1.86 4.46 -8.55
C LEU A 63 2.02 5.87 -7.97
N ARG A 64 0.89 6.54 -7.73
CA ARG A 64 0.87 7.71 -6.85
C ARG A 64 0.62 7.26 -5.42
N LEU A 65 1.61 7.50 -4.54
CA LEU A 65 1.59 7.11 -3.15
C LEU A 65 1.37 8.34 -2.26
N GLU A 66 0.44 8.20 -1.31
CA GLU A 66 0.25 9.16 -0.22
C GLU A 66 0.28 8.34 1.08
N SER A 67 1.22 8.66 1.96
CA SER A 67 1.49 7.92 3.20
C SER A 67 1.14 8.79 4.41
N HIS A 68 0.47 8.20 5.39
CA HIS A 68 0.13 8.86 6.64
C HIS A 68 0.62 8.03 7.82
N LEU A 69 1.38 8.65 8.72
CA LEU A 69 1.76 8.03 9.99
C LEU A 69 0.67 8.25 11.03
N THR A 70 0.38 7.21 11.81
CA THR A 70 -0.61 7.29 12.88
C THR A 70 -0.04 8.13 14.02
N MET A 71 -0.63 9.31 14.27
CA MET A 71 -0.22 10.18 15.38
C MET A 71 -0.63 9.60 16.75
N LYS A 72 -1.84 9.03 16.84
CA LYS A 72 -2.40 8.42 18.05
C LYS A 72 -3.49 7.42 17.66
N GLU A 73 -3.44 6.20 18.20
CA GLU A 73 -4.56 5.28 18.09
C GLU A 73 -5.66 5.68 19.09
N ILE A 74 -6.86 5.96 18.57
CA ILE A 74 -8.02 6.35 19.38
C ILE A 74 -8.90 5.15 19.72
N LYS A 75 -9.04 4.22 18.78
CA LYS A 75 -9.81 2.99 18.92
C LYS A 75 -9.14 1.88 18.08
N PRO A 76 -8.82 0.72 18.66
CA PRO A 76 -8.26 -0.39 17.92
C PRO A 76 -9.31 -1.01 16.98
N ARG A 77 -8.84 -1.79 16.01
CA ARG A 77 -9.75 -2.62 15.19
C ARG A 77 -10.36 -3.74 16.03
N PRO A 78 -11.59 -4.16 15.69
CA PRO A 78 -12.22 -5.31 16.32
C PRO A 78 -11.43 -6.59 16.11
#